data_AF-A0A2D5YZM4-F1
#
_entry.id   AF-A0A2D5YZM4-F1
#
_cell.length_a   1.000
_cell.length_b   1.000
_cell.length_c   1.000
_cell.angle_alpha   90.00
_cell.angle_beta   90.00
_cell.angle_gamma   90.00
#
_symmetry.space_group_name_H-M   'P 1'
#
loop_
_entity.id
_entity.type
_entity.pdbx_description
1 polymer ?
#
loop_
_entity_poly.entity_id
_entity_poly.type
_entity_poly.pdbx_seq_one_letter_code
_entity_poly.pdbx_strand_id
1 'polypeptide(L)'
;ARRDRLTDTAQTLFAWLKQIVATHHEIALTLEAAKPHAHPVAEDVRGQLGVLLMPRFLAETPWGWLGQFPRYLLAIARRLEKAQTGQMERDRARQAELAPFWRAVLATGPPAPRAMDPQLAQLRWMIEEFRVSLFAQDLGTAIPVSAKRLGEQARQARVAIGR
;
A
#
# COMPACT_ATOMS: atom_id res chain seq x y z
N ALA A 1 -17.30 -30.43 1.04
CA ALA A 1 -17.24 -29.34 2.06
C ALA A 1 -15.82 -28.82 2.36
N ARG A 2 -14.83 -29.64 2.78
CA ARG A 2 -13.44 -29.15 3.03
C ARG A 2 -12.61 -29.01 1.75
N ARG A 3 -12.74 -29.96 0.82
CA ARG A 3 -12.07 -29.93 -0.50
C ARG A 3 -12.54 -28.74 -1.34
N ASP A 4 -13.84 -28.47 -1.38
CA ASP A 4 -14.42 -27.36 -2.14
C ASP A 4 -13.88 -26.01 -1.67
N ARG A 5 -13.84 -25.78 -0.34
CA ARG A 5 -13.24 -24.56 0.24
C ARG A 5 -11.76 -24.37 -0.11
N LEU A 6 -10.98 -25.45 -0.21
CA LEU A 6 -9.58 -25.37 -0.63
C LEU A 6 -9.47 -24.95 -2.10
N THR A 7 -10.31 -25.54 -2.96
CA THR A 7 -10.38 -25.19 -4.38
C THR A 7 -10.77 -23.71 -4.56
N ASP A 8 -11.80 -23.23 -3.87
CA ASP A 8 -12.26 -21.85 -3.96
C ASP A 8 -11.19 -20.84 -3.49
N THR A 9 -10.52 -21.18 -2.38
CA THR A 9 -9.41 -20.36 -1.85
C THR A 9 -8.26 -20.30 -2.84
N ALA A 10 -7.88 -21.44 -3.42
CA ALA A 10 -6.81 -21.51 -4.42
C ALA A 10 -7.16 -20.72 -5.69
N GLN A 11 -8.39 -20.84 -6.19
CA GLN A 11 -8.86 -20.08 -7.36
C GLN A 11 -8.85 -18.57 -7.11
N THR A 12 -9.31 -18.15 -5.93
CA THR A 12 -9.31 -16.75 -5.51
C THR A 12 -7.89 -16.20 -5.43
N LEU A 13 -6.99 -16.92 -4.76
CA LEU A 13 -5.58 -16.54 -4.66
C LEU A 13 -4.93 -16.45 -6.05
N PHE A 14 -5.20 -17.41 -6.94
CA PHE A 14 -4.69 -17.40 -8.29
C PHE A 14 -5.19 -16.21 -9.11
N ALA A 15 -6.46 -15.82 -8.95
CA ALA A 15 -7.01 -14.63 -9.59
C ALA A 15 -6.29 -13.36 -9.12
N TRP A 16 -6.10 -13.20 -7.81
CA TRP A 16 -5.35 -12.06 -7.26
C TRP A 16 -3.90 -12.03 -7.73
N LEU A 17 -3.20 -13.18 -7.71
CA LEU A 17 -1.81 -13.28 -8.14
C LEU A 17 -1.63 -12.90 -9.61
N LYS A 18 -2.52 -13.36 -10.49
CA LYS A 18 -2.48 -12.96 -11.92
C LYS A 18 -2.56 -11.45 -12.07
N GLN A 19 -3.47 -10.80 -11.37
CA GLN A 19 -3.62 -9.34 -11.44
C GLN A 19 -2.42 -8.61 -10.82
N ILE A 20 -1.93 -9.08 -9.67
CA ILE A 20 -0.74 -8.51 -9.00
C ILE A 20 0.47 -8.56 -9.93
N VAL A 21 0.77 -9.70 -10.54
CA VAL A 21 1.92 -9.86 -11.43
C VAL A 21 1.80 -8.99 -12.68
N ALA A 22 0.62 -8.96 -13.31
CA ALA A 22 0.38 -8.13 -14.49
C ALA A 22 0.57 -6.64 -14.18
N THR A 23 -0.09 -6.12 -13.15
CA THR A 23 0.01 -4.71 -12.78
C THR A 23 1.41 -4.35 -12.26
N HIS A 24 2.08 -5.26 -11.54
CA HIS A 24 3.47 -5.03 -11.14
C HIS A 24 4.40 -4.87 -12.35
N HIS A 25 4.22 -5.69 -13.39
CA HIS A 25 4.98 -5.55 -14.63
C HIS A 25 4.75 -4.20 -15.31
N GLU A 26 3.50 -3.74 -15.41
CA GLU A 26 3.16 -2.42 -15.95
C GLU A 26 3.80 -1.28 -15.14
N ILE A 27 3.79 -1.37 -13.81
CA ILE A 27 4.45 -0.40 -12.93
C ILE A 27 5.96 -0.42 -13.19
N ALA A 28 6.58 -1.60 -13.31
CA ALA A 28 8.01 -1.73 -13.56
C ALA A 28 8.43 -1.03 -14.87
N LEU A 29 7.70 -1.27 -15.96
CA LEU A 29 7.94 -0.59 -17.24
C LEU A 29 7.81 0.94 -17.12
N THR A 30 6.80 1.40 -16.38
CA THR A 30 6.57 2.84 -16.17
C THR A 30 7.66 3.48 -15.29
N LEU A 31 8.19 2.74 -14.32
CA LEU A 31 9.30 3.18 -13.47
C LEU A 31 10.61 3.30 -14.24
N GLU A 32 10.86 2.40 -15.19
CA GLU A 32 12.02 2.45 -16.09
C GLU A 32 11.94 3.65 -17.03
N ALA A 33 10.76 3.94 -17.57
CA ALA A 33 10.51 5.07 -18.46
C ALA A 33 10.26 6.40 -17.73
N ALA A 34 10.53 6.50 -16.42
CA ALA A 34 10.14 7.65 -15.62
C ALA A 34 10.91 8.92 -15.97
N LYS A 35 10.19 9.99 -16.33
CA LYS A 35 10.78 11.31 -16.61
C LYS A 35 11.37 11.94 -15.34
N PRO A 36 12.42 12.80 -15.46
CA PRO A 36 13.10 13.40 -14.31
C PRO A 36 12.18 14.07 -13.27
N HIS A 37 11.16 14.80 -13.73
CA HIS A 37 10.22 15.48 -12.82
C HIS A 37 9.36 14.52 -11.98
N ALA A 38 9.19 13.27 -12.43
CA ALA A 38 8.41 12.25 -11.76
C ALA A 38 9.28 11.30 -10.89
N HIS A 39 10.60 11.49 -10.86
CA HIS A 39 11.52 10.67 -10.05
C HIS A 39 11.14 10.59 -8.57
N PRO A 40 10.71 11.67 -7.89
CA PRO A 40 10.29 11.58 -6.48
C PRO A 40 9.11 10.62 -6.26
N VAL A 41 8.16 10.57 -7.21
CA VAL A 41 7.04 9.61 -7.15
C VAL A 41 7.55 8.20 -7.41
N ALA A 42 8.44 8.02 -8.39
CA ALA A 42 9.02 6.72 -8.70
C ALA A 42 9.79 6.14 -7.50
N GLU A 43 10.52 6.97 -6.75
CA GLU A 43 11.23 6.55 -5.52
C GLU A 43 10.27 6.11 -4.42
N ASP A 44 9.22 6.89 -4.12
CA ASP A 44 8.21 6.49 -3.14
C ASP A 44 7.46 5.22 -3.56
N VAL A 45 7.15 5.06 -4.85
CA VAL A 45 6.52 3.85 -5.41
C VAL A 45 7.43 2.63 -5.24
N ARG A 46 8.74 2.74 -5.52
CA ARG A 46 9.68 1.64 -5.27
C ARG A 46 9.72 1.24 -3.80
N GLY A 47 9.72 2.23 -2.90
CA GLY A 47 9.63 2.00 -1.47
C GLY A 47 8.34 1.28 -1.06
N GLN A 48 7.19 1.74 -1.58
CA GLN A 48 5.88 1.12 -1.31
C GLN A 48 5.82 -0.32 -1.83
N LEU A 49 6.30 -0.58 -3.05
CA LEU A 49 6.36 -1.93 -3.62
C LEU A 49 7.30 -2.85 -2.83
N GLY A 50 8.45 -2.34 -2.37
CA GLY A 50 9.38 -3.11 -1.55
C GLY A 50 8.79 -3.59 -0.22
N VAL A 51 7.79 -2.86 0.31
CA VAL A 51 7.04 -3.26 1.51
C VAL A 51 5.89 -4.20 1.17
N LEU A 52 5.07 -3.87 0.16
CA LEU A 52 3.93 -4.71 -0.22
C LEU A 52 4.38 -6.08 -0.72
N LEU A 53 5.40 -6.12 -1.56
CA LEU A 53 5.90 -7.33 -2.24
C LEU A 53 7.23 -7.81 -1.64
N MET A 54 7.38 -7.67 -0.33
CA MET A 54 8.53 -8.19 0.40
C MET A 54 8.64 -9.73 0.27
N PRO A 55 9.82 -10.33 0.52
CA PRO A 55 9.95 -11.78 0.54
C PRO A 55 8.87 -12.41 1.43
N ARG A 56 8.24 -13.49 0.95
CA ARG A 56 7.17 -14.22 1.64
C ARG A 56 5.88 -13.41 1.90
N PHE A 57 5.63 -12.30 1.21
CA PHE A 57 4.42 -11.48 1.43
C PHE A 57 3.10 -12.28 1.38
N LEU A 58 3.01 -13.33 0.55
CA LEU A 58 1.83 -14.20 0.48
C LEU A 58 1.54 -14.95 1.78
N ALA A 59 2.59 -15.37 2.48
CA ALA A 59 2.46 -16.07 3.75
C ALA A 59 2.33 -15.07 4.91
N GLU A 60 2.95 -13.90 4.81
CA GLU A 60 3.03 -12.95 5.92
C GLU A 60 1.87 -11.95 5.96
N THR A 61 1.19 -11.72 4.83
CA THR A 61 0.04 -10.82 4.77
C THR A 61 -1.23 -11.50 5.28
N PRO A 62 -1.99 -10.88 6.21
CA PRO A 62 -3.30 -11.38 6.59
C PRO A 62 -4.24 -11.45 5.38
N TRP A 63 -5.03 -12.53 5.28
CA TRP A 63 -5.86 -12.81 4.09
C TRP A 63 -6.74 -11.64 3.64
N GLY A 64 -7.39 -10.95 4.58
CA GLY A 64 -8.25 -9.80 4.27
C GLY A 64 -7.50 -8.64 3.60
N TRP A 65 -6.22 -8.44 3.94
CA TRP A 65 -5.36 -7.43 3.32
C TRP A 65 -4.74 -7.92 2.02
N LEU A 66 -4.42 -9.21 1.91
CA LEU A 66 -3.87 -9.79 0.68
C LEU A 66 -4.84 -9.61 -0.50
N GLY A 67 -6.15 -9.78 -0.25
CA GLY A 67 -7.18 -9.53 -1.27
C GLY A 67 -7.24 -8.08 -1.77
N GLN A 68 -6.64 -7.12 -1.06
CA GLN A 68 -6.60 -5.71 -1.45
C GLN A 68 -5.40 -5.36 -2.33
N PHE A 69 -4.41 -6.25 -2.45
CA PHE A 69 -3.18 -5.98 -3.21
C PHE A 69 -3.44 -5.61 -4.67
N PRO A 70 -4.35 -6.27 -5.40
CA PRO A 70 -4.69 -5.84 -6.75
C PRO A 70 -5.15 -4.37 -6.83
N ARG A 71 -5.95 -3.91 -5.85
CA ARG A 71 -6.40 -2.52 -5.77
C ARG A 71 -5.28 -1.57 -5.40
N TYR A 72 -4.40 -1.95 -4.47
CA TYR A 72 -3.23 -1.12 -4.11
C TYR A 72 -2.27 -0.93 -5.29
N LEU A 73 -1.96 -2.00 -6.02
CA LEU A 73 -1.11 -1.91 -7.21
C LEU A 73 -1.76 -1.08 -8.32
N LEU A 74 -3.07 -1.21 -8.53
CA LEU A 74 -3.78 -0.37 -9.49
C LEU A 74 -3.73 1.12 -9.09
N ALA A 75 -3.84 1.44 -7.81
CA ALA A 75 -3.69 2.81 -7.30
C ALA A 75 -2.27 3.35 -7.54
N ILE A 76 -1.24 2.53 -7.32
CA ILE A 76 0.16 2.85 -7.61
C ILE A 76 0.35 3.16 -9.10
N ALA A 77 -0.11 2.28 -9.98
CA ALA A 77 0.01 2.46 -11.44
C ALA A 77 -0.59 3.79 -11.89
N ARG A 78 -1.81 4.10 -11.44
CA ARG A 78 -2.50 5.36 -11.75
C ARG A 78 -1.79 6.59 -11.21
N ARG A 79 -1.25 6.50 -9.99
CA ARG A 79 -0.46 7.60 -9.42
C ARG A 79 0.75 7.89 -10.29
N LEU A 80 1.49 6.84 -10.65
CA LEU A 80 2.71 6.95 -11.43
C LEU A 80 2.41 7.53 -12.83
N GLU A 81 1.36 7.07 -13.50
CA GLU A 81 0.91 7.62 -14.78
C GLU A 81 0.55 9.12 -14.69
N LYS A 82 -0.23 9.51 -13.67
CA LYS A 82 -0.59 10.93 -13.43
C LYS A 82 0.62 11.81 -13.15
N ALA A 83 1.66 11.26 -12.50
CA ALA A 83 2.91 11.97 -12.27
C ALA A 83 3.68 12.24 -13.58
N GLN A 84 3.64 11.32 -14.55
CA GLN A 84 4.28 11.49 -15.87
C GLN A 84 3.59 12.52 -16.78
N THR A 85 2.31 12.78 -16.54
CA THR A 85 1.41 13.58 -17.41
C THR A 85 1.13 14.98 -16.89
N GLY A 86 1.80 15.41 -15.80
CA GLY A 86 1.80 16.81 -15.36
C GLY A 86 1.02 17.12 -14.07
N GLN A 87 0.60 16.12 -13.28
CA GLN A 87 -0.11 16.37 -12.01
C GLN A 87 0.83 16.43 -10.78
N MET A 88 2.10 16.78 -10.99
CA MET A 88 3.14 16.67 -9.96
C MET A 88 2.90 17.55 -8.72
N GLU A 89 2.40 18.79 -8.89
CA GLU A 89 2.14 19.68 -7.74
C GLU A 89 1.04 19.13 -6.81
N ARG A 90 -0.04 18.57 -7.39
CA ARG A 90 -1.10 17.92 -6.61
C ARG A 90 -0.59 16.66 -5.92
N ASP A 91 0.27 15.89 -6.58
CA ASP A 91 0.90 14.72 -5.97
C ASP A 91 1.77 15.13 -4.78
N ARG A 92 2.61 16.16 -4.91
CA ARG A 92 3.45 16.68 -3.81
C ARG A 92 2.65 17.07 -2.59
N ALA A 93 1.54 17.80 -2.78
CA ALA A 93 0.66 18.19 -1.67
C ALA A 93 0.11 16.97 -0.93
N ARG A 94 -0.42 15.99 -1.67
CA ARG A 94 -0.97 14.74 -1.11
C ARG A 94 0.10 13.88 -0.44
N GLN A 95 1.29 13.80 -1.03
CA GLN A 95 2.44 13.11 -0.44
C GLN A 95 2.87 13.77 0.88
N ALA A 96 2.81 15.09 0.97
CA ALA A 96 3.12 15.83 2.20
C ALA A 96 2.11 15.51 3.34
N GLU A 97 0.83 15.27 3.01
CA GLU A 97 -0.17 14.81 3.98
C GLU A 97 0.10 13.39 4.50
N LEU A 98 0.60 12.51 3.62
CA LEU A 98 0.88 11.10 3.94
C LEU A 98 2.19 10.89 4.72
N ALA A 99 3.24 11.64 4.35
CA ALA A 99 4.61 11.41 4.78
C ALA A 99 4.82 11.37 6.31
N PRO A 100 4.14 12.18 7.16
CA PRO A 100 4.29 12.09 8.61
C PRO A 100 3.89 10.72 9.18
N PHE A 101 2.82 10.11 8.67
CA PHE A 101 2.34 8.82 9.16
C PHE A 101 3.25 7.68 8.71
N TRP A 102 3.72 7.74 7.47
CA TRP A 102 4.64 6.72 6.96
C TRP A 102 5.99 6.75 7.67
N ARG A 103 6.55 7.95 7.91
CA ARG A 103 7.77 8.10 8.72
C ARG A 103 7.61 7.55 10.14
N ALA A 104 6.43 7.74 10.75
CA ALA A 104 6.15 7.19 12.08
C ALA A 104 6.19 5.65 12.11
N VAL A 105 5.74 4.98 11.03
CA VAL A 105 5.85 3.52 10.91
C VAL A 105 7.31 3.12 10.72
N LEU A 106 8.05 3.76 9.81
CA LEU A 106 9.45 3.41 9.54
C LEU A 106 10.37 3.59 10.77
N ALA A 107 10.07 4.54 11.65
CA ALA A 107 10.83 4.77 12.87
C ALA A 107 10.77 3.60 13.88
N THR A 108 9.85 2.66 13.70
CA THR A 108 9.64 1.52 14.61
C THR A 108 10.32 0.23 14.12
N GLY A 109 11.00 0.28 12.97
CA GLY A 109 11.66 -0.87 12.35
C GLY A 109 11.01 -1.31 11.03
N PRO A 110 11.41 -2.48 10.48
CA PRO A 110 10.86 -2.99 9.23
C PRO A 110 9.34 -3.20 9.33
N PRO A 111 8.54 -2.71 8.37
CA PRO A 111 7.08 -2.80 8.40
C PRO A 111 6.56 -4.19 7.98
N ALA A 112 6.93 -5.23 8.73
CA ALA A 112 6.50 -6.62 8.52
C ALA A 112 5.28 -6.96 9.39
N PRO A 113 4.04 -7.05 8.85
CA PRO A 113 2.80 -7.03 9.64
C PRO A 113 2.67 -8.11 10.72
N ARG A 114 3.24 -9.30 10.52
CA ARG A 114 3.16 -10.41 11.49
C ARG A 114 4.09 -10.26 12.69
N ALA A 115 5.14 -9.46 12.57
CA ALA A 115 6.10 -9.20 13.66
C ALA A 115 5.83 -7.87 14.37
N MET A 116 4.89 -7.08 13.86
CA MET A 116 4.54 -5.76 14.38
C MET A 116 3.51 -5.86 15.51
N ASP A 117 3.57 -4.91 16.43
CA ASP A 117 2.46 -4.64 17.35
C ASP A 117 1.15 -4.45 16.54
N PRO A 118 0.00 -5.00 16.99
CA PRO A 118 -1.26 -4.90 16.24
C PRO A 118 -1.70 -3.47 15.92
N GLN A 119 -1.44 -2.49 16.80
CA GLN A 119 -1.79 -1.09 16.55
C GLN A 119 -0.93 -0.48 15.46
N LEU A 120 0.34 -0.86 15.41
CA LEU A 120 1.27 -0.44 14.37
C LEU A 120 0.95 -1.13 13.03
N ALA A 121 0.62 -2.43 13.05
CA ALA A 121 0.18 -3.16 11.86
C ALA A 121 -1.11 -2.54 11.29
N GLN A 122 -2.07 -2.18 12.14
CA GLN A 122 -3.29 -1.48 11.73
C GLN A 122 -2.98 -0.11 11.11
N LEU A 123 -2.11 0.69 11.72
CA LEU A 123 -1.66 1.97 11.15
C LEU A 123 -1.05 1.78 9.77
N ARG A 124 -0.17 0.78 9.61
CA ARG A 124 0.45 0.43 8.33
C ARG A 124 -0.59 0.15 7.25
N TRP A 125 -1.67 -0.55 7.56
CA TRP A 125 -2.72 -0.84 6.56
C TRP A 125 -3.60 0.37 6.27
N MET A 126 -3.94 1.15 7.30
CA MET A 126 -4.64 2.43 7.12
C MET A 126 -3.88 3.40 6.21
N ILE A 127 -2.55 3.36 6.20
CA ILE A 127 -1.71 4.15 5.29
C ILE A 127 -1.89 3.71 3.82
N GLU A 128 -2.05 2.43 3.51
CA GLU A 128 -2.33 2.00 2.11
C GLU A 128 -3.70 2.45 1.66
N GLU A 129 -4.69 2.33 2.53
CA GLU A 129 -6.03 2.85 2.25
C GLU A 129 -5.99 4.37 2.04
N PHE A 130 -5.20 5.08 2.84
CA PHE A 130 -5.04 6.52 2.69
C PHE A 130 -4.35 6.86 1.35
N ARG A 131 -3.32 6.09 0.95
CA ARG A 131 -2.72 6.20 -0.39
C ARG A 131 -3.76 6.02 -1.50
N VAL A 132 -4.63 5.01 -1.42
CA VAL A 132 -5.72 4.85 -2.40
C VAL A 132 -6.64 6.07 -2.40
N SER A 133 -7.05 6.56 -1.22
CA SER A 133 -7.92 7.73 -1.10
C SER A 133 -7.31 9.02 -1.66
N LEU A 134 -5.99 9.17 -1.62
CA LEU A 134 -5.30 10.36 -2.11
C LEU A 134 -5.09 10.29 -3.63
N PHE A 135 -4.68 9.13 -4.15
CA PHE A 135 -4.15 9.03 -5.51
C PHE A 135 -5.11 8.36 -6.52
N ALA A 136 -6.07 7.57 -6.04
CA ALA A 136 -7.01 6.80 -6.84
C ALA A 136 -8.40 6.69 -6.19
N GLN A 137 -9.03 7.85 -5.95
CA GLN A 137 -10.31 7.99 -5.23
C GLN A 137 -11.44 7.11 -5.76
N ASP A 138 -11.50 6.90 -7.07
CA ASP A 138 -12.54 6.11 -7.74
C ASP A 138 -12.46 4.61 -7.43
N LEU A 139 -11.34 4.12 -6.90
CA LEU A 139 -11.21 2.72 -6.46
C LEU A 139 -11.85 2.43 -5.11
N GLY A 140 -12.19 3.47 -4.34
CA GLY A 140 -12.70 3.32 -2.98
C GLY A 140 -11.69 2.74 -1.99
N THR A 141 -12.10 2.66 -0.72
CA THR A 141 -11.28 2.15 0.39
C THR A 141 -11.98 1.00 1.09
N ALA A 142 -11.23 0.01 1.58
CA ALA A 142 -11.81 -1.14 2.29
C ALA A 142 -12.25 -0.77 3.70
N ILE A 143 -11.60 0.23 4.29
CA ILE A 143 -11.97 0.84 5.57
C ILE A 143 -11.93 2.35 5.42
N PRO A 144 -12.79 3.08 6.15
CA PRO A 144 -12.89 4.51 5.96
C PRO A 144 -11.71 5.22 6.63
N VAL A 145 -10.95 5.99 5.87
CA VAL A 145 -9.67 6.61 6.28
C VAL A 145 -9.64 8.11 6.04
N SER A 146 -8.85 8.81 6.85
CA SER A 146 -8.53 10.24 6.71
C SER A 146 -7.28 10.56 7.52
N ALA A 147 -6.63 11.70 7.25
CA ALA A 147 -5.47 12.15 8.03
C ALA A 147 -5.78 12.21 9.54
N LYS A 148 -7.00 12.63 9.92
CA LYS A 148 -7.47 12.63 11.32
C LYS A 148 -7.46 11.23 11.94
N ARG A 149 -8.04 10.24 11.24
CA ARG A 149 -8.09 8.86 11.73
C ARG A 149 -6.71 8.22 11.79
N LEU A 150 -5.84 8.51 10.83
CA LEU A 150 -4.44 8.07 10.89
C LEU A 150 -3.71 8.68 12.10
N GLY A 151 -3.98 9.95 12.43
CA GLY A 151 -3.43 10.60 13.63
C GLY A 151 -3.89 9.94 14.93
N GLU A 152 -5.17 9.60 15.03
CA GLU A 152 -5.72 8.86 16.17
C GLU A 152 -5.08 7.48 16.32
N GLN A 153 -4.97 6.71 15.22
CA GLN A 153 -4.32 5.40 15.21
C GLN A 153 -2.82 5.49 15.52
N ALA A 154 -2.11 6.49 14.99
CA ALA A 154 -0.69 6.68 15.25
C ALA A 154 -0.40 6.97 16.72
N ARG A 155 -1.29 7.72 17.39
CA ARG A 155 -1.21 7.93 18.84
C ARG A 155 -1.39 6.62 19.61
N GLN A 156 -2.33 5.77 19.20
CA GLN A 156 -2.54 4.46 19.82
C GLN A 156 -1.32 3.55 19.64
N ALA A 157 -0.75 3.49 18.44
CA ALA A 157 0.45 2.71 18.14
C ALA A 157 1.65 3.15 18.99
N ARG A 158 1.87 4.45 19.17
CA ARG A 158 2.95 4.97 20.03
C ARG A 158 2.80 4.55 21.49
N VAL A 159 1.58 4.59 22.03
CA VAL A 159 1.30 4.16 23.41
C VAL A 159 1.53 2.66 23.58
N ALA A 160 1.23 1.85 22.57
CA ALA A 160 1.43 0.41 22.61
C ALA A 160 2.92 0.02 22.62
N ILE A 161 3.73 0.67 21.78
CA ILE A 161 5.19 0.38 21.66
C ILE A 161 5.99 0.92 22.86
N GLY A 162 5.52 2.00 23.50
CA GLY A 162 6.17 2.58 24.68
C GLY A 162 5.84 1.86 26.01
N ARG A 163 5.07 0.78 25.97
CA ARG A 163 4.79 -0.10 27.11
C ARG A 163 5.61 -1.38 26.98
#